data_AF-A0A832WXJ1-F1
#
_entry.id   AF-A0A832WXJ1-F1
#
_cell.length_a   1.000
_cell.length_b   1.000
_cell.length_c   1.000
_cell.angle_alpha   90.00
_cell.angle_beta   90.00
_cell.angle_gamma   90.00
#
_symmetry.space_group_name_H-M   'P 1'
#
loop_
_entity.id
_entity.type
_entity.pdbx_description
1 polymer ?
#
loop_
_entity_poly.entity_id
_entity_poly.type
_entity_poly.pdbx_seq_one_letter_code
_entity_poly.pdbx_strand_id
1 'polypeptide(L)'
;MERISKMALALLIIIILTAGIVYATLPYLNYFFGAFILYIIFRPLYHFFVKRGRIRTQFAAALVIIISIFVVLIPLFFLMSIIIGEVQQILLNQASIIASIQSGGQFLTHYLSRLDIPTGTLQTKIQERVMDIVSEAVNYSSNFVLGSIQSLSHQSIGLMIMYFLLYYLLTGEDSAFARKVYVAIPFNEENT
;
A
#
# COMPACT_ATOMS: atom_id res chain seq x y z
N MET A 1 40.06 37.10 -6.02
CA MET A 1 39.76 35.80 -6.66
C MET A 1 39.45 34.71 -5.63
N GLU A 2 40.18 34.62 -4.52
CA GLU A 2 39.99 33.59 -3.47
C GLU A 2 38.59 33.58 -2.79
N ARG A 3 37.96 34.74 -2.64
CA ARG A 3 36.58 34.83 -2.09
C ARG A 3 35.54 34.27 -3.05
N ILE A 4 35.71 34.50 -4.35
CA ILE A 4 34.79 34.04 -5.40
C ILE A 4 34.90 32.53 -5.56
N SER A 5 36.11 31.97 -5.49
CA SER A 5 36.30 30.51 -5.52
C SER A 5 35.70 29.82 -4.29
N LYS A 6 35.86 30.38 -3.08
CA LYS A 6 35.21 29.85 -1.86
C LYS A 6 33.68 29.89 -1.96
N MET A 7 33.10 30.97 -2.49
CA MET A 7 31.64 31.07 -2.71
C MET A 7 31.14 30.08 -3.76
N ALA A 8 31.86 29.91 -4.87
CA ALA A 8 31.51 28.94 -5.90
C ALA A 8 31.56 27.50 -5.38
N LEU A 9 32.57 27.16 -4.57
CA LEU A 9 32.72 25.85 -3.95
C LEU A 9 31.60 25.59 -2.92
N ALA A 10 31.24 26.60 -2.11
CA ALA A 10 30.10 26.52 -1.20
C ALA A 10 28.78 26.31 -1.94
N LEU A 11 28.54 27.03 -3.05
CA LEU A 11 27.38 26.84 -3.90
C LEU A 11 27.32 25.43 -4.49
N LEU A 12 28.45 24.92 -4.98
CA LEU A 12 28.54 23.57 -5.52
C LEU A 12 28.21 22.52 -4.46
N ILE A 13 28.72 22.68 -3.24
CA ILE A 13 28.37 21.80 -2.10
C ILE A 13 26.86 21.86 -1.80
N ILE A 14 26.28 23.05 -1.76
CA ILE A 14 24.83 23.22 -1.53
C ILE A 14 24.01 22.52 -2.62
N ILE A 15 24.39 22.67 -3.88
CA ILE A 15 23.70 22.02 -5.00
C ILE A 15 23.78 20.50 -4.89
N ILE A 16 24.97 19.95 -4.59
CA ILE A 16 25.16 18.50 -4.40
C ILE A 16 24.34 18.00 -3.21
N LEU A 17 24.37 18.70 -2.07
CA LEU A 17 23.56 18.35 -0.91
C LEU A 17 22.07 18.40 -1.22
N THR A 18 21.62 19.44 -1.91
CA THR A 18 20.21 19.60 -2.31
C THR A 18 19.80 18.46 -3.24
N ALA A 19 20.60 18.14 -4.26
CA ALA A 19 20.33 17.03 -5.17
C ALA A 19 20.29 15.69 -4.41
N GLY A 20 21.20 15.47 -3.46
CA GLY A 20 21.20 14.30 -2.59
C GLY A 20 19.94 14.19 -1.73
N ILE A 21 19.50 15.30 -1.13
CA ILE A 21 18.26 15.34 -0.34
C ILE A 21 17.04 15.07 -1.21
N VAL A 22 16.95 15.69 -2.39
CA VAL A 22 15.85 15.46 -3.34
C VAL A 22 15.82 13.99 -3.73
N TYR A 23 16.95 13.42 -4.13
CA TYR A 23 17.03 12.00 -4.50
C TYR A 23 16.63 11.07 -3.36
N ALA A 24 17.09 11.35 -2.14
CA ALA A 24 16.73 10.57 -0.96
C ALA A 24 15.24 10.70 -0.59
N THR A 25 14.60 11.83 -0.90
CA THR A 25 13.20 12.10 -0.53
C THR A 25 12.20 11.61 -1.59
N LEU A 26 12.61 11.53 -2.87
CA LEU A 26 11.78 11.04 -3.97
C LEU A 26 11.00 9.74 -3.69
N PRO A 27 11.61 8.66 -3.16
CA PRO A 27 10.86 7.43 -2.88
C PRO A 27 9.78 7.61 -1.81
N TYR A 28 9.88 8.66 -0.99
CA TYR A 28 8.92 8.93 0.07
C TYR A 28 7.74 9.82 -0.36
N LEU A 29 7.75 10.34 -1.59
CA LEU A 29 6.75 11.31 -2.05
C LEU A 29 5.31 10.75 -1.98
N ASN A 30 5.13 9.45 -2.23
CA ASN A 30 3.84 8.78 -2.09
C ASN A 30 3.28 8.87 -0.66
N TYR A 31 4.15 8.81 0.35
CA TYR A 31 3.73 8.94 1.76
C TYR A 31 3.35 10.36 2.12
N PHE A 32 3.96 11.37 1.49
CA PHE A 32 3.50 12.76 1.61
C PHE A 32 2.08 12.91 1.06
N PHE A 33 1.81 12.39 -0.15
CA PHE A 33 0.46 12.41 -0.71
C PHE A 33 -0.53 11.62 0.14
N GLY A 34 -0.13 10.45 0.65
CA GLY A 34 -0.94 9.69 1.61
C GLY A 34 -1.33 10.52 2.83
N ALA A 35 -0.39 11.28 3.41
CA ALA A 35 -0.67 12.15 4.53
C ALA A 35 -1.67 13.27 4.18
N PHE A 36 -1.55 13.88 3.00
CA PHE A 36 -2.50 14.90 2.53
C PHE A 36 -3.90 14.32 2.31
N ILE A 37 -4.00 13.14 1.69
CA ILE A 37 -5.28 12.45 1.47
C ILE A 37 -5.95 12.14 2.81
N LEU A 38 -5.20 11.54 3.76
CA LEU A 38 -5.70 11.26 5.09
C LEU A 38 -6.10 12.53 5.82
N TYR A 39 -5.33 13.62 5.70
CA TYR A 39 -5.68 14.90 6.30
C TYR A 39 -7.04 15.39 5.81
N ILE A 40 -7.26 15.43 4.50
CA ILE A 40 -8.53 15.91 3.93
C ILE A 40 -9.72 15.05 4.42
N ILE A 41 -9.53 13.72 4.47
CA ILE A 41 -10.58 12.78 4.91
C ILE A 41 -10.87 12.92 6.41
N PHE A 42 -9.84 13.02 7.25
CA PHE A 42 -9.96 12.96 8.70
C PHE A 42 -10.03 14.34 9.38
N ARG A 43 -9.83 15.44 8.65
CA ARG A 43 -10.03 16.81 9.13
C ARG A 43 -11.39 17.04 9.83
N PRO A 44 -12.55 16.66 9.26
CA PRO A 44 -13.83 16.84 9.95
C PRO A 44 -13.90 16.07 11.27
N LEU A 45 -13.30 14.88 11.33
CA LEU A 45 -13.24 14.06 12.55
C LEU A 45 -12.35 14.72 13.61
N TYR A 46 -11.19 15.25 13.22
CA TYR A 46 -10.32 16.02 14.11
C TYR A 46 -11.05 17.21 14.71
N HIS A 47 -11.75 17.97 13.88
CA HIS A 47 -12.50 19.14 14.31
C HIS A 47 -13.64 18.78 15.28
N PHE A 48 -14.30 17.64 15.05
CA PHE A 48 -15.29 17.11 15.97
C PHE A 48 -14.69 16.83 17.36
N PHE A 49 -13.52 16.20 17.43
CA PHE A 49 -12.85 15.95 18.71
C PHE A 49 -12.39 17.22 19.43
N VAL A 50 -11.85 18.19 18.69
CA VAL A 50 -11.39 19.46 19.27
C VAL A 50 -12.56 20.32 19.73
N LYS A 51 -13.56 20.56 18.87
CA LYS A 51 -14.68 21.47 19.20
C LYS A 51 -15.73 20.84 20.11
N ARG A 52 -16.17 19.62 19.80
CA ARG A 52 -17.25 18.96 20.55
C ARG A 52 -16.72 18.16 21.72
N GLY A 53 -15.56 17.50 21.55
CA GLY A 53 -14.90 16.75 22.62
C GLY A 53 -14.10 17.61 23.59
N ARG A 54 -13.83 18.89 23.27
CA ARG A 54 -12.96 19.80 24.04
C ARG A 54 -11.59 19.19 24.38
N ILE A 55 -11.10 18.31 23.50
CA ILE A 55 -9.81 17.64 23.66
C ILE A 55 -8.71 18.60 23.20
N ARG A 56 -7.56 18.61 23.89
CA ARG A 56 -6.37 19.35 23.44
C ARG A 56 -5.96 18.90 22.03
N THR A 57 -5.57 19.86 21.20
CA THR A 57 -5.22 19.65 19.78
C THR A 57 -4.27 18.48 19.54
N GLN A 58 -3.25 18.33 20.38
CA GLN A 58 -2.26 17.26 20.32
C GLN A 58 -2.87 15.86 20.54
N PHE A 59 -3.72 15.72 21.56
CA PHE A 59 -4.38 14.46 21.89
C PHE A 59 -5.47 14.12 20.85
N ALA A 60 -6.20 15.11 20.37
CA ALA A 60 -7.17 14.92 19.30
C ALA A 60 -6.48 14.41 18.02
N ALA A 61 -5.32 14.96 17.65
CA ALA A 61 -4.56 14.51 16.49
C ALA A 61 -4.05 13.07 16.66
N ALA A 62 -3.49 12.73 17.82
CA ALA A 62 -3.04 11.37 18.12
C ALA A 62 -4.19 10.35 18.04
N LEU A 63 -5.37 10.72 18.56
CA LEU A 63 -6.56 9.87 18.54
C LEU A 63 -7.08 9.68 17.10
N VAL A 64 -7.08 10.73 16.29
CA VAL A 64 -7.41 10.65 14.86
C VAL A 64 -6.45 9.76 14.10
N ILE A 65 -5.15 9.80 14.41
CA ILE A 65 -4.15 8.91 13.79
C ILE A 65 -4.43 7.45 14.14
N ILE A 66 -4.73 7.16 15.41
CA ILE A 66 -5.08 5.80 15.83
C ILE A 66 -6.33 5.33 15.09
N ILE A 67 -7.37 6.17 15.00
CA ILE A 67 -8.60 5.84 14.27
C ILE A 67 -8.29 5.64 12.78
N SER A 68 -7.49 6.49 12.16
CA SER A 68 -7.19 6.39 10.73
C SER A 68 -6.46 5.10 10.38
N ILE A 69 -5.53 4.67 11.24
CA ILE A 69 -4.87 3.36 11.14
C ILE A 69 -5.93 2.26 11.07
N PHE A 70 -6.86 2.18 12.02
CA PHE A 70 -7.90 1.15 12.00
C PHE A 70 -8.83 1.25 10.79
N VAL A 71 -9.28 2.46 10.42
CA VAL A 71 -10.17 2.67 9.28
C VAL A 71 -9.52 2.24 7.96
N VAL A 72 -8.19 2.36 7.83
CA VAL A 72 -7.46 1.88 6.64
C VAL A 72 -7.17 0.38 6.72
N LEU A 73 -6.77 -0.14 7.88
CA LEU A 73 -6.40 -1.54 8.05
C LEU A 73 -7.59 -2.51 7.98
N ILE A 74 -8.76 -2.14 8.50
CA ILE A 74 -9.95 -2.99 8.51
C ILE A 74 -10.37 -3.41 7.09
N PRO A 75 -10.64 -2.50 6.14
CA PRO A 75 -11.03 -2.89 4.79
C PRO A 75 -9.92 -3.67 4.08
N LEU A 76 -8.66 -3.30 4.30
CA LEU A 76 -7.52 -4.01 3.73
C LEU A 76 -7.43 -5.45 4.25
N PHE A 77 -7.66 -5.66 5.55
CA PHE A 77 -7.71 -6.99 6.15
C PHE A 77 -8.84 -7.85 5.56
N PHE A 78 -10.04 -7.29 5.40
CA PHE A 78 -11.16 -8.01 4.77
C PHE A 78 -10.84 -8.40 3.32
N LEU A 79 -10.29 -7.48 2.52
CA LEU A 79 -9.88 -7.76 1.15
C LEU A 79 -8.84 -8.90 1.10
N MET A 80 -7.82 -8.83 1.95
CA MET A 80 -6.80 -9.87 2.04
C MET A 80 -7.38 -11.22 2.47
N SER A 81 -8.32 -11.23 3.43
CA SER A 81 -8.98 -12.45 3.88
C SER A 81 -9.80 -13.09 2.77
N ILE A 82 -10.49 -12.30 1.93
CA ILE A 82 -11.23 -12.82 0.78
C ILE A 82 -10.26 -13.44 -0.22
N ILE A 83 -9.19 -12.74 -0.58
CA ILE A 83 -8.19 -13.24 -1.54
C ILE A 83 -7.56 -14.54 -1.04
N ILE A 84 -7.15 -14.59 0.23
CA ILE A 84 -6.58 -15.80 0.84
C ILE A 84 -7.61 -16.94 0.85
N GLY A 85 -8.87 -16.64 1.15
CA GLY A 85 -9.97 -17.61 1.12
C GLY A 85 -10.19 -18.22 -0.26
N GLU A 86 -10.23 -17.38 -1.30
CA GLU A 86 -10.36 -17.83 -2.70
C GLU A 86 -9.17 -18.69 -3.14
N VAL A 87 -7.95 -18.27 -2.80
CA VAL A 87 -6.73 -19.05 -3.08
C VAL A 87 -6.77 -20.40 -2.35
N GLN A 88 -7.16 -20.43 -1.08
CA GLN A 88 -7.29 -21.68 -0.31
C GLN A 88 -8.38 -22.59 -0.87
N GLN A 89 -9.51 -22.06 -1.33
CA GLN A 89 -10.55 -22.87 -1.97
C GLN A 89 -10.03 -23.51 -3.25
N ILE A 90 -9.32 -22.77 -4.11
CA ILE A 90 -8.68 -23.33 -5.31
C ILE A 90 -7.68 -24.44 -4.95
N LEU A 91 -6.92 -24.25 -3.85
CA LEU A 91 -5.95 -25.22 -3.35
C LEU A 91 -6.61 -26.47 -2.73
N LEU A 92 -7.66 -26.34 -1.93
CA LEU A 92 -8.30 -27.46 -1.22
C LEU A 92 -9.24 -28.26 -2.13
N ASN A 93 -9.86 -27.60 -3.11
CA ASN A 93 -10.70 -28.25 -4.11
C ASN A 93 -9.91 -28.80 -5.31
N GLN A 94 -8.62 -29.10 -5.11
CA GLN A 94 -7.77 -29.86 -6.03
C GLN A 94 -8.48 -31.06 -6.63
N ALA A 95 -9.19 -31.86 -5.82
CA ALA A 95 -9.90 -33.04 -6.30
C ALA A 95 -11.05 -32.68 -7.26
N SER A 96 -11.73 -31.55 -7.07
CA SER A 96 -12.82 -31.10 -7.95
C SER A 96 -12.31 -30.49 -9.26
N ILE A 97 -11.17 -29.78 -9.22
CA ILE A 97 -10.50 -29.26 -10.41
C ILE A 97 -9.87 -30.41 -11.19
N ILE A 98 -9.19 -31.34 -10.51
CA ILE A 98 -8.68 -32.58 -11.10
C ILE A 98 -9.83 -33.39 -11.68
N ALA A 99 -10.96 -33.55 -10.98
CA ALA A 99 -12.12 -34.27 -11.53
C ALA A 99 -12.76 -33.52 -12.72
N SER A 100 -12.79 -32.20 -12.73
CA SER A 100 -13.31 -31.39 -13.85
C SER A 100 -12.37 -31.43 -15.07
N ILE A 101 -11.06 -31.38 -14.83
CA ILE A 101 -10.02 -31.52 -15.87
C ILE A 101 -9.92 -32.98 -16.34
N GLN A 102 -10.09 -33.97 -15.46
CA GLN A 102 -10.09 -35.38 -15.81
C GLN A 102 -11.38 -35.77 -16.52
N SER A 103 -12.54 -35.22 -16.16
CA SER A 103 -13.78 -35.43 -16.91
C SER A 103 -13.71 -34.77 -18.29
N GLY A 104 -13.26 -33.51 -18.38
CA GLY A 104 -12.97 -32.85 -19.67
C GLY A 104 -11.89 -33.57 -20.49
N GLY A 105 -10.86 -34.08 -19.83
CA GLY A 105 -9.79 -34.91 -20.38
C GLY A 105 -10.30 -36.29 -20.81
N GLN A 106 -11.26 -36.87 -20.11
CA GLN A 106 -11.93 -38.12 -20.48
C GLN A 106 -12.78 -37.92 -21.73
N PHE A 107 -13.52 -36.81 -21.84
CA PHE A 107 -14.19 -36.41 -23.08
C PHE A 107 -13.18 -36.31 -24.23
N LEU A 108 -12.10 -35.55 -24.06
CA LEU A 108 -11.02 -35.45 -25.06
C LEU A 108 -10.42 -36.81 -25.40
N THR A 109 -10.17 -37.68 -24.42
CA THR A 109 -9.59 -39.01 -24.65
C THR A 109 -10.58 -39.99 -25.27
N HIS A 110 -11.89 -39.83 -25.09
CA HIS A 110 -12.93 -40.61 -25.77
C HIS A 110 -13.04 -40.22 -27.25
N TYR A 111 -12.81 -38.95 -27.58
CA TYR A 111 -12.69 -38.50 -28.98
C TYR A 111 -11.34 -38.88 -29.60
N LEU A 112 -10.24 -38.87 -28.83
CA LEU A 112 -8.89 -39.21 -29.30
C LEU A 112 -8.61 -40.72 -29.36
N SER A 113 -9.29 -41.54 -28.55
CA SER A 113 -9.20 -43.01 -28.62
C SER A 113 -9.88 -43.58 -29.88
N ARG A 114 -10.79 -42.82 -30.51
CA ARG A 114 -11.27 -43.10 -31.88
C ARG A 114 -10.20 -42.83 -32.96
N LEU A 115 -9.09 -42.16 -32.61
CA LEU A 115 -7.98 -41.80 -33.50
C LEU A 115 -6.69 -42.59 -33.19
N ASP A 116 -6.76 -43.62 -32.34
CA ASP A 116 -5.67 -44.57 -32.02
C ASP A 116 -4.37 -43.94 -31.45
N ILE A 117 -4.49 -42.82 -30.74
CA ILE A 117 -3.34 -42.14 -30.11
C ILE A 117 -3.18 -42.64 -28.66
N PRO A 118 -1.96 -43.01 -28.20
CA PRO A 118 -1.75 -43.52 -26.84
C PRO A 118 -2.06 -42.46 -25.77
N THR A 119 -3.22 -42.57 -25.14
CA THR A 119 -3.75 -41.58 -24.17
C THR A 119 -3.14 -41.67 -22.76
N GLY A 120 -2.40 -42.74 -22.46
CA GLY A 120 -1.85 -42.98 -21.11
C GLY A 120 -0.79 -41.97 -20.67
N THR A 121 -0.06 -41.36 -21.60
CA THR A 121 0.99 -40.36 -21.30
C THR A 121 0.45 -38.95 -21.09
N LEU A 122 -0.73 -38.64 -21.62
CA LEU A 122 -1.38 -37.33 -21.41
C LEU A 122 -1.98 -37.23 -20.00
N GLN A 123 -2.60 -38.29 -19.51
CA GLN A 123 -3.24 -38.29 -18.18
C GLN A 123 -2.22 -38.14 -17.05
N THR A 124 -1.07 -38.80 -17.15
CA THR A 124 0.02 -38.67 -16.17
C THR A 124 0.65 -37.27 -16.20
N LYS A 125 0.90 -36.71 -17.39
CA LYS A 125 1.44 -35.34 -17.54
C LYS A 125 0.49 -34.26 -17.05
N ILE A 126 -0.82 -34.44 -17.23
CA ILE A 126 -1.83 -33.51 -16.71
C ILE A 126 -1.87 -33.56 -15.19
N GLN A 127 -1.82 -34.76 -14.60
CA GLN A 127 -1.82 -34.92 -13.15
C GLN A 127 -0.56 -34.30 -12.51
N GLU A 128 0.61 -34.51 -13.11
CA GLU A 128 1.88 -33.94 -12.67
C GLU A 128 1.88 -32.40 -12.76
N ARG A 129 1.44 -31.83 -13.90
CA ARG A 129 1.24 -30.37 -14.06
C ARG A 129 0.30 -29.75 -13.04
N VAL A 130 -0.79 -30.43 -12.70
CA VAL A 130 -1.74 -29.93 -11.70
C VAL A 130 -1.12 -29.96 -10.31
N MET A 131 -0.31 -30.97 -9.98
CA MET A 131 0.46 -31.01 -8.73
C MET A 131 1.54 -29.94 -8.66
N ASP A 132 2.20 -29.64 -9.75
CA ASP A 132 3.16 -28.54 -9.82
C ASP A 132 2.48 -27.18 -9.56
N ILE A 133 1.38 -26.87 -10.25
CA ILE A 133 0.63 -25.60 -10.09
C ILE A 133 0.10 -25.45 -8.67
N VAL A 134 -0.39 -26.54 -8.08
CA VAL A 134 -0.85 -26.57 -6.70
C VAL A 134 0.28 -26.28 -5.73
N SER A 135 1.40 -26.99 -5.87
CA SER A 135 2.53 -26.83 -4.96
C SER A 135 3.13 -25.43 -5.08
N GLU A 136 3.17 -24.87 -6.28
CA GLU A 136 3.57 -23.49 -6.55
C GLU A 136 2.61 -22.48 -5.93
N ALA A 137 1.29 -22.71 -6.01
CA ALA A 137 0.29 -21.85 -5.39
C ALA A 137 0.29 -21.92 -3.85
N VAL A 138 0.55 -23.09 -3.24
CA VAL A 138 0.76 -23.22 -1.79
C VAL A 138 2.00 -22.44 -1.37
N ASN A 139 3.12 -22.62 -2.08
CA ASN A 139 4.36 -21.90 -1.81
C ASN A 139 4.18 -20.39 -2.00
N TYR A 140 3.44 -19.96 -3.03
CA TYR A 140 3.14 -18.55 -3.28
C TYR A 140 2.28 -17.95 -2.18
N SER A 141 1.25 -18.67 -1.69
CA SER A 141 0.40 -18.18 -0.59
C SER A 141 1.19 -17.99 0.71
N SER A 142 2.07 -18.94 1.04
CA SER A 142 2.94 -18.87 2.22
C SER A 142 3.95 -17.73 2.08
N ASN A 143 4.57 -17.59 0.90
CA ASN A 143 5.50 -16.50 0.60
C ASN A 143 4.81 -15.14 0.49
N PHE A 144 3.54 -15.08 0.10
CA PHE A 144 2.77 -13.84 0.04
C PHE A 144 2.45 -13.32 1.43
N VAL A 145 2.08 -14.19 2.38
CA VAL A 145 1.85 -13.80 3.78
C VAL A 145 3.15 -13.31 4.41
N LEU A 146 4.24 -14.07 4.28
CA LEU A 146 5.55 -13.69 4.82
C LEU A 146 6.13 -12.45 4.12
N GLY A 147 5.98 -12.36 2.80
CA GLY A 147 6.41 -11.24 1.98
C GLY A 147 5.63 -9.95 2.28
N SER A 148 4.33 -10.06 2.60
CA SER A 148 3.52 -8.92 3.04
C SER A 148 4.07 -8.34 4.35
N ILE A 149 4.39 -9.18 5.34
CA ILE A 149 4.96 -8.74 6.63
C ILE A 149 6.34 -8.09 6.44
N GLN A 150 7.20 -8.67 5.61
CA GLN A 150 8.52 -8.10 5.30
C GLN A 150 8.38 -6.77 4.55
N SER A 151 7.46 -6.68 3.59
CA SER A 151 7.20 -5.44 2.85
C SER A 151 6.76 -4.30 3.77
N LEU A 152 5.89 -4.57 4.76
CA LEU A 152 5.50 -3.59 5.78
C LEU A 152 6.68 -3.13 6.64
N SER A 153 7.60 -4.04 6.95
CA SER A 153 8.83 -3.72 7.68
C SER A 153 9.71 -2.75 6.88
N HIS A 154 9.88 -3.00 5.58
CA HIS A 154 10.63 -2.12 4.68
C HIS A 154 9.95 -0.75 4.47
N GLN A 155 8.61 -0.69 4.52
CA GLN A 155 7.82 0.53 4.35
C GLN A 155 7.60 1.31 5.66
N SER A 156 8.06 0.80 6.80
CA SER A 156 7.86 1.40 8.13
C SER A 156 8.29 2.87 8.21
N ILE A 157 9.43 3.22 7.62
CA ILE A 157 9.95 4.60 7.59
C ILE A 157 8.99 5.52 6.83
N GLY A 158 8.50 5.09 5.67
CA GLY A 158 7.55 5.86 4.87
C GLY A 158 6.22 6.05 5.59
N LEU A 159 5.70 4.98 6.21
CA LEU A 159 4.48 5.07 7.03
C LEU A 159 4.68 5.99 8.24
N MET A 160 5.84 5.95 8.89
CA MET A 160 6.17 6.87 9.98
C MET A 160 6.18 8.32 9.48
N ILE A 161 6.80 8.61 8.33
CA ILE A 161 6.76 9.93 7.70
C ILE A 161 5.32 10.35 7.40
N MET A 162 4.49 9.46 6.84
CA MET A 162 3.09 9.74 6.52
C MET A 162 2.29 10.15 7.75
N TYR A 163 2.32 9.35 8.82
CA TYR A 163 1.56 9.63 10.03
C TYR A 163 2.14 10.80 10.84
N PHE A 164 3.46 10.98 10.79
CA PHE A 164 4.11 12.17 11.34
C PHE A 164 3.63 13.44 10.61
N LEU A 165 3.64 13.45 9.28
CA LEU A 165 3.11 14.57 8.50
C LEU A 165 1.64 14.82 8.79
N LEU A 166 0.81 13.76 8.86
CA LEU A 166 -0.59 13.86 9.22
C LEU A 166 -0.79 14.52 10.60
N TYR A 167 0.02 14.14 11.60
CA TYR A 167 -0.01 14.73 12.93
C TYR A 167 0.22 16.25 12.89
N TYR A 168 1.25 16.68 12.17
CA TYR A 168 1.59 18.09 12.05
C TYR A 168 0.61 18.86 11.16
N LEU A 169 0.03 18.23 10.14
CA LEU A 169 -1.03 18.86 9.35
C LEU A 169 -2.28 19.13 10.19
N LEU A 170 -2.71 18.15 11.00
CA LEU A 170 -3.88 18.30 11.87
C LEU A 170 -3.62 19.33 12.99
N THR A 171 -2.45 19.27 13.63
CA THR A 171 -2.12 20.18 14.75
C THR A 171 -1.76 21.58 14.26
N GLY A 172 -1.23 21.70 13.05
CA GLY A 172 -0.75 22.95 12.45
C GLY A 172 -1.82 23.77 11.72
N GLU A 173 -3.06 23.28 11.65
CA GLU A 173 -4.17 23.96 10.97
C GLU A 173 -4.44 25.37 11.55
N ASP A 174 -4.42 25.50 12.88
CA ASP A 174 -4.60 26.78 13.57
C ASP A 174 -3.29 27.58 13.75
N SER A 175 -2.18 27.13 13.15
CA SER A 175 -0.88 27.79 13.31
C SER A 175 -0.85 29.16 12.62
N ALA A 176 -0.05 30.08 13.18
CA ALA A 176 0.19 31.39 12.59
C ALA A 176 0.75 31.31 11.15
N PHE A 177 1.42 30.21 10.81
CA PHE A 177 1.90 29.96 9.45
C PHE A 177 0.75 29.68 8.48
N ALA A 178 -0.15 28.77 8.83
CA ALA A 178 -1.32 28.46 8.00
C ALA A 178 -2.18 29.70 7.76
N ARG A 179 -2.38 30.52 8.80
CA ARG A 179 -3.13 31.78 8.67
C ARG A 179 -2.44 32.80 7.78
N LYS A 180 -1.11 32.93 7.85
CA LYS A 180 -0.34 33.83 6.95
C LYS A 180 -0.40 33.38 5.49
N VAL A 181 -0.33 32.07 5.23
CA VAL A 181 -0.49 31.51 3.88
C VAL A 181 -1.90 31.78 3.36
N TYR A 182 -2.92 31.63 4.22
CA TYR A 182 -4.32 31.90 3.86
C TYR A 182 -4.57 33.38 3.54
N VAL A 183 -3.97 34.30 4.30
CA VAL A 183 -4.07 35.75 4.06
C VAL A 183 -3.38 36.17 2.75
N ALA A 184 -2.35 35.44 2.31
CA ALA A 184 -1.68 35.71 1.04
C ALA A 184 -2.50 35.27 -0.19
N ILE A 185 -3.60 34.51 0.00
CA ILE A 185 -4.51 34.12 -1.08
C ILE A 185 -5.50 35.28 -1.31
N PRO A 186 -5.61 35.80 -2.55
CA PRO A 186 -6.41 36.99 -2.84
C PRO A 186 -7.93 36.83 -2.61
N PHE A 187 -8.44 35.61 -2.40
CA PHE A 187 -9.87 35.32 -2.17
C PHE A 187 -10.11 34.68 -0.78
N ASN A 188 -9.84 35.42 0.28
CA ASN A 188 -10.00 34.98 1.68
C ASN A 188 -11.21 35.70 2.32
N GLU A 189 -11.90 35.06 3.28
CA GLU A 189 -13.08 35.60 3.98
C GLU A 189 -12.85 36.96 4.69
N GLU A 190 -11.60 37.36 4.96
CA GLU A 190 -11.25 38.68 5.52
C GLU A 190 -11.14 39.79 4.45
N ASN A 191 -11.05 39.44 3.16
CA ASN A 191 -10.96 40.38 2.02
C ASN A 191 -12.20 40.34 1.10
N THR A 192 -13.28 39.68 1.52
CA THR A 192 -14.59 39.64 0.83
C THR A 192 -15.66 40.23 1.74
#